data_AF-Q92JW4-F1
#
_entry.id   AF-Q92JW4-F1
#
_cell.length_a   1.000
_cell.length_b   1.000
_cell.length_c   1.000
_cell.angle_alpha   90.00
_cell.angle_beta   90.00
_cell.angle_gamma   90.00
#
_symmetry.space_group_name_H-M   'P 1'
#
loop_
_entity.id
_entity.type
_entity.pdbx_description
1 polymer ?
#
loop_
_entity_poly.entity_id
_entity_poly.type
_entity_poly.pdbx_seq_one_letter_code
_entity_poly.pdbx_strand_id
1 'polypeptide(L)'
;MTFAFHPKRPFTEDFRAVGGEQIERAIAMLEVQPEGVHEAIHDARKGFKRLRSLYRLVAADAPLFQRQENARFRAMARSLSTFRDAAALVENAGYLRRHAASEEQQLALDKICSILASRRDRIAEDEGDLDRKIEETIVNCRKAHAALAHVSFHDGRRKSARRLAKGWRQTLRRAARARAACAASSDTTLFHDLRKGAQDYRMQLSLLREAWPSAMRAKRTEASELVDVLGHLNDIAALMSLVDERPDLAGNSREHLLSNVAARQDELRREALKRADAVFLDRPRRESRTLELLWLEAGR
;
A
#
# COMPACT_ATOMS: atom_id res chain seq x y z
N MET A 1 -5.70 15.05 13.13
CA MET A 1 -5.54 13.98 14.14
C MET A 1 -4.49 12.98 13.64
N THR A 2 -4.19 11.93 14.38
CA THR A 2 -3.27 10.88 13.91
C THR A 2 -4.10 9.72 13.37
N PHE A 3 -3.63 8.99 12.37
CA PHE A 3 -4.32 7.83 11.79
C PHE A 3 -4.37 6.66 12.80
N ALA A 4 -5.22 6.80 13.82
CA ALA A 4 -5.34 5.94 14.98
C ALA A 4 -6.75 6.03 15.57
N PHE A 5 -7.26 4.91 16.07
CA PHE A 5 -8.47 4.86 16.87
C PHE A 5 -8.17 5.03 18.35
N HIS A 6 -9.10 5.63 19.08
CA HIS A 6 -9.04 5.84 20.52
C HIS A 6 -10.00 4.87 21.24
N PRO A 7 -9.49 3.98 22.13
CA PRO A 7 -10.31 2.95 22.81
C PRO A 7 -11.48 3.48 23.64
N LYS A 8 -11.41 4.75 24.08
CA LYS A 8 -12.43 5.42 24.90
C LYS A 8 -13.46 6.24 24.10
N ARG A 9 -13.31 6.36 22.78
CA ARG A 9 -14.25 7.10 21.93
C ARG A 9 -15.30 6.17 21.31
N PRO A 10 -16.51 6.68 20.99
CA PRO A 10 -17.47 5.95 20.17
C PRO A 10 -16.82 5.55 18.84
N PHE A 11 -16.94 4.27 18.48
CA PHE A 11 -16.26 3.73 17.29
C PHE A 11 -16.73 4.41 16.00
N THR A 12 -18.02 4.71 15.89
CA THR A 12 -18.61 5.37 14.73
C THR A 12 -18.00 6.75 14.49
N GLU A 13 -17.94 7.58 15.53
CA GLU A 13 -17.37 8.92 15.46
C GLU A 13 -15.89 8.86 15.06
N ASP A 14 -15.14 7.99 15.72
CA ASP A 14 -13.70 7.85 15.50
C ASP A 14 -13.38 7.27 14.10
N PHE A 15 -14.19 6.33 13.62
CA PHE A 15 -14.12 5.83 12.24
C PHE A 15 -14.35 6.93 11.20
N ARG A 16 -15.37 7.77 11.42
CA ARG A 16 -15.69 8.89 10.54
C ARG A 16 -14.59 9.94 10.59
N ALA A 17 -14.08 10.28 11.77
CA ALA A 17 -13.02 11.27 11.94
C ALA A 17 -11.71 10.83 11.26
N VAL A 18 -11.26 9.60 11.52
CA VAL A 18 -10.04 9.05 10.90
C VAL A 18 -10.18 8.94 9.38
N GLY A 19 -11.36 8.52 8.89
CA GLY A 19 -11.65 8.47 7.46
C GLY A 19 -11.69 9.86 6.82
N GLY A 20 -12.43 10.78 7.44
CA GLY A 20 -12.62 12.15 6.96
C GLY A 20 -11.30 12.88 6.80
N GLU A 21 -10.44 12.82 7.83
CA GLU A 21 -9.13 13.45 7.79
C GLU A 21 -8.24 12.94 6.65
N GLN A 22 -8.24 11.63 6.36
CA GLN A 22 -7.43 11.12 5.25
C GLN A 22 -7.95 11.61 3.89
N ILE A 23 -9.26 11.85 3.77
CA ILE A 23 -9.87 12.39 2.56
C ILE A 23 -9.57 13.88 2.44
N GLU A 24 -9.77 14.65 3.50
CA GLU A 24 -9.47 16.09 3.56
C GLU A 24 -8.00 16.36 3.26
N ARG A 25 -7.09 15.58 3.86
CA ARG A 25 -5.66 15.67 3.55
C ARG A 25 -5.37 15.38 2.08
N ALA A 26 -6.02 14.37 1.49
CA ALA A 26 -5.82 14.07 0.07
C ALA A 26 -6.33 15.20 -0.83
N ILE A 27 -7.47 15.81 -0.49
CA ILE A 27 -8.01 16.99 -1.18
C ILE A 27 -7.02 18.15 -1.07
N ALA A 28 -6.58 18.50 0.15
CA ALA A 28 -5.68 19.63 0.38
C ALA A 28 -4.34 19.47 -0.37
N MET A 29 -3.77 18.26 -0.44
CA MET A 29 -2.55 18.02 -1.21
C MET A 29 -2.77 18.23 -2.72
N LEU A 30 -3.90 17.77 -3.26
CA LEU A 30 -4.23 17.91 -4.68
C LEU A 30 -4.59 19.35 -5.07
N GLU A 31 -5.16 20.13 -4.15
CA GLU A 31 -5.50 21.55 -4.37
C GLU A 31 -4.28 22.47 -4.26
N VAL A 32 -3.46 22.29 -3.21
CA VAL A 32 -2.35 23.21 -2.91
C VAL A 32 -1.07 22.84 -3.64
N GLN A 33 -0.81 21.55 -3.84
CA GLN A 33 0.38 21.02 -4.53
C GLN A 33 1.72 21.65 -4.09
N PRO A 34 2.04 21.69 -2.77
CA PRO A 34 3.17 22.46 -2.25
C PRO A 34 4.53 22.00 -2.78
N GLU A 35 4.67 20.70 -3.07
CA GLU A 35 5.88 20.06 -3.61
C GLU A 35 5.70 19.67 -5.09
N GLY A 36 4.71 20.28 -5.77
CA GLY A 36 4.34 19.98 -7.16
C GLY A 36 3.32 18.86 -7.32
N VAL A 37 2.77 18.78 -8.54
CA VAL A 37 1.64 17.90 -8.90
C VAL A 37 1.93 16.41 -8.68
N HIS A 38 3.15 15.96 -8.96
CA HIS A 38 3.53 14.56 -8.83
C HIS A 38 3.55 14.09 -7.37
N GLU A 39 4.11 14.90 -6.46
CA GLU A 39 4.14 14.56 -5.03
C GLU A 39 2.73 14.68 -4.42
N ALA A 40 1.94 15.66 -4.83
CA ALA A 40 0.53 15.77 -4.46
C ALA A 40 -0.26 14.50 -4.80
N ILE A 41 -0.14 14.00 -6.03
CA ILE A 41 -0.75 12.73 -6.48
C ILE A 41 -0.21 11.55 -5.67
N HIS A 42 1.10 11.52 -5.41
CA HIS A 42 1.72 10.46 -4.62
C HIS A 42 1.09 10.38 -3.23
N ASP A 43 0.98 11.50 -2.56
CA ASP A 43 0.48 11.60 -1.19
C ASP A 43 -1.04 11.36 -1.10
N ALA A 44 -1.83 11.86 -2.04
CA ALA A 44 -3.25 11.52 -2.16
C ALA A 44 -3.44 10.00 -2.28
N ARG A 45 -2.65 9.33 -3.12
CA ARG A 45 -2.69 7.87 -3.28
C ARG A 45 -2.26 7.11 -2.02
N LYS A 46 -1.29 7.62 -1.25
CA LYS A 46 -0.97 7.06 0.09
C LYS A 46 -2.22 7.14 0.98
N GLY A 47 -2.92 8.27 1.00
CA GLY A 47 -4.21 8.44 1.69
C GLY A 47 -5.26 7.43 1.23
N PHE A 48 -5.44 7.25 -0.07
CA PHE A 48 -6.39 6.27 -0.62
C PHE A 48 -6.06 4.83 -0.21
N LYS A 49 -4.77 4.46 -0.14
CA LYS A 49 -4.35 3.14 0.37
C LYS A 49 -4.73 2.97 1.85
N ARG A 50 -4.52 4.00 2.68
CA ARG A 50 -4.92 4.00 4.10
C ARG A 50 -6.44 3.82 4.26
N LEU A 51 -7.23 4.60 3.54
CA LEU A 51 -8.70 4.52 3.53
C LEU A 51 -9.20 3.13 3.13
N ARG A 52 -8.62 2.54 2.08
CA ARG A 52 -8.97 1.18 1.64
C ARG A 52 -8.66 0.12 2.70
N SER A 53 -7.59 0.27 3.47
CA SER A 53 -7.28 -0.63 4.60
C SER A 53 -8.24 -0.42 5.77
N LEU A 54 -8.54 0.84 6.12
CA LEU A 54 -9.54 1.22 7.12
C LEU A 54 -10.91 0.59 6.81
N TYR A 55 -11.40 0.71 5.59
CA TYR A 55 -12.72 0.18 5.23
C TYR A 55 -12.73 -1.34 5.19
N ARG A 56 -11.61 -1.96 4.83
CA ARG A 56 -11.47 -3.42 4.88
C ARG A 56 -11.51 -3.96 6.31
N LEU A 57 -11.03 -3.20 7.30
CA LEU A 57 -11.11 -3.58 8.71
C LEU A 57 -12.57 -3.72 9.18
N VAL A 58 -13.49 -2.95 8.63
CA VAL A 58 -14.93 -3.00 8.97
C VAL A 58 -15.79 -3.76 7.95
N ALA A 59 -15.18 -4.42 6.96
CA ALA A 59 -15.88 -5.08 5.85
C ALA A 59 -16.96 -6.07 6.31
N ALA A 60 -16.73 -6.70 7.47
CA ALA A 60 -17.64 -7.71 8.00
C ALA A 60 -18.91 -7.14 8.65
N ASP A 61 -18.91 -5.85 8.97
CA ASP A 61 -20.03 -5.13 9.60
C ASP A 61 -20.70 -4.17 8.59
N ALA A 62 -19.94 -3.62 7.65
CA ALA A 62 -20.44 -2.72 6.61
C ALA A 62 -20.00 -3.16 5.18
N PRO A 63 -20.44 -4.34 4.69
CA PRO A 63 -19.93 -4.93 3.46
C PRO A 63 -20.33 -4.16 2.18
N LEU A 64 -21.47 -3.46 2.17
CA LEU A 64 -21.90 -2.65 1.04
C LEU A 64 -21.08 -1.36 0.96
N PHE A 65 -21.00 -0.62 2.06
CA PHE A 65 -20.14 0.57 2.21
C PHE A 65 -18.70 0.25 1.81
N GLN A 66 -18.12 -0.81 2.38
CA GLN A 66 -16.75 -1.21 2.07
C GLN A 66 -16.53 -1.48 0.58
N ARG A 67 -17.46 -2.19 -0.08
CA ARG A 67 -17.34 -2.52 -1.51
C ARG A 67 -17.41 -1.27 -2.39
N GLN A 68 -18.41 -0.41 -2.17
CA GLN A 68 -18.61 0.82 -2.93
C GLN A 68 -17.43 1.76 -2.78
N GLU A 69 -17.01 2.07 -1.55
CA GLU A 69 -15.94 3.02 -1.33
C GLU A 69 -14.57 2.45 -1.73
N ASN A 70 -14.32 1.16 -1.54
CA ASN A 70 -13.11 0.53 -2.08
C ASN A 70 -13.06 0.60 -3.61
N ALA A 71 -14.19 0.49 -4.32
CA ALA A 71 -14.24 0.65 -5.77
C ALA A 71 -13.95 2.11 -6.17
N ARG A 72 -14.58 3.08 -5.49
CA ARG A 72 -14.39 4.52 -5.70
C ARG A 72 -12.92 4.94 -5.53
N PHE A 73 -12.31 4.63 -4.39
CA PHE A 73 -10.89 4.92 -4.15
C PHE A 73 -9.95 4.16 -5.09
N ARG A 74 -10.36 2.98 -5.61
CA ARG A 74 -9.58 2.27 -6.66
C ARG A 74 -9.62 3.04 -7.97
N ALA A 75 -10.80 3.53 -8.37
CA ALA A 75 -11.00 4.24 -9.61
C ALA A 75 -10.23 5.57 -9.61
N MET A 76 -10.34 6.37 -8.55
CA MET A 76 -9.56 7.60 -8.38
C MET A 76 -8.05 7.34 -8.46
N ALA A 77 -7.56 6.33 -7.72
CA ALA A 77 -6.15 5.97 -7.77
C ALA A 77 -5.68 5.50 -9.17
N ARG A 78 -6.54 4.89 -9.99
CA ARG A 78 -6.20 4.54 -11.38
C ARG A 78 -6.25 5.74 -12.31
N SER A 79 -7.20 6.65 -12.14
CA SER A 79 -7.26 7.88 -12.93
C SER A 79 -5.96 8.68 -12.81
N LEU A 80 -5.42 8.77 -11.59
CA LEU A 80 -4.15 9.44 -11.31
C LEU A 80 -2.88 8.60 -11.59
N SER A 81 -2.95 7.41 -12.21
CA SER A 81 -1.75 6.57 -12.42
C SER A 81 -0.95 6.91 -13.67
N THR A 82 -1.56 7.58 -14.66
CA THR A 82 -0.99 7.74 -16.01
C THR A 82 0.37 8.43 -16.03
N PHE A 83 0.67 9.29 -15.05
CA PHE A 83 1.94 10.03 -14.97
C PHE A 83 2.95 9.43 -13.95
N ARG A 84 2.48 8.62 -12.99
CA ARG A 84 3.33 8.07 -11.93
C ARG A 84 4.19 6.91 -12.42
N ASP A 85 3.70 6.13 -13.38
CA ASP A 85 4.40 4.93 -13.81
C ASP A 85 5.83 5.28 -14.27
N ALA A 86 6.04 6.41 -14.95
CA ALA A 86 7.36 6.86 -15.38
C ALA A 86 8.32 7.20 -14.22
N ALA A 87 7.88 8.00 -13.23
CA ALA A 87 8.73 8.35 -12.08
C ALA A 87 9.05 7.14 -11.20
N ALA A 88 8.06 6.26 -10.96
CA ALA A 88 8.28 5.02 -10.23
C ALA A 88 9.27 4.10 -10.97
N LEU A 89 9.18 4.00 -12.30
CA LEU A 89 10.13 3.22 -13.10
C LEU A 89 11.57 3.76 -12.98
N VAL A 90 11.78 5.08 -12.92
CA VAL A 90 13.11 5.67 -12.66
C VAL A 90 13.65 5.28 -11.28
N GLU A 91 12.83 5.40 -10.23
CA GLU A 91 13.21 4.99 -8.88
C GLU A 91 13.57 3.49 -8.82
N ASN A 92 12.77 2.65 -9.50
CA ASN A 92 12.97 1.20 -9.56
C ASN A 92 14.26 0.83 -10.27
N ALA A 93 14.56 1.47 -11.41
CA ALA A 93 15.81 1.30 -12.12
C ALA A 93 17.01 1.76 -11.28
N GLY A 94 16.88 2.89 -10.57
CA GLY A 94 17.90 3.37 -9.63
C GLY A 94 18.13 2.43 -8.44
N TYR A 95 17.10 1.72 -7.96
CA TYR A 95 17.24 0.67 -6.95
C TYR A 95 18.04 -0.51 -7.47
N LEU A 96 17.73 -1.01 -8.67
CA LEU A 96 18.49 -2.10 -9.29
C LEU A 96 19.93 -1.70 -9.55
N ARG A 97 20.17 -0.45 -9.98
CA ARG A 97 21.53 0.08 -10.19
C ARG A 97 22.40 -0.03 -8.94
N ARG A 98 21.84 0.27 -7.76
CA ARG A 98 22.57 0.15 -6.47
C ARG A 98 22.91 -1.30 -6.09
N HIS A 99 22.33 -2.28 -6.77
CA HIS A 99 22.54 -3.71 -6.55
C HIS A 99 23.11 -4.40 -7.80
N ALA A 100 23.75 -3.65 -8.71
CA ALA A 100 24.47 -4.22 -9.83
C ALA A 100 25.65 -5.08 -9.33
N ALA A 101 25.84 -6.24 -9.94
CA ALA A 101 26.89 -7.20 -9.57
C ALA A 101 28.18 -7.02 -10.39
N SER A 102 28.15 -6.19 -11.45
CA SER A 102 29.30 -5.84 -12.27
C SER A 102 29.19 -4.42 -12.82
N GLU A 103 30.33 -3.87 -13.27
CA GLU A 103 30.39 -2.54 -13.90
C GLU A 103 29.56 -2.48 -15.20
N GLU A 104 29.58 -3.54 -16.00
CA GLU A 104 28.77 -3.67 -17.22
C GLU A 104 27.26 -3.60 -16.92
N GLN A 105 26.81 -4.24 -15.83
CA GLN A 105 25.43 -4.17 -15.38
C GLN A 105 25.05 -2.77 -14.88
N GLN A 106 25.97 -2.10 -14.19
CA GLN A 106 25.76 -0.74 -13.72
C GLN A 106 25.59 0.23 -14.90
N LEU A 107 26.46 0.14 -15.91
CA LEU A 107 26.37 0.95 -17.14
C LEU A 107 25.06 0.72 -17.90
N ALA A 108 24.61 -0.54 -17.99
CA ALA A 108 23.32 -0.87 -18.61
C ALA A 108 22.13 -0.22 -17.86
N LEU A 109 22.15 -0.29 -16.53
CA LEU A 109 21.10 0.31 -15.69
C LEU A 109 21.16 1.84 -15.68
N ASP A 110 22.34 2.44 -15.80
CA ASP A 110 22.49 3.90 -15.97
C ASP A 110 21.84 4.37 -17.28
N LYS A 111 22.04 3.64 -18.38
CA LYS A 111 21.38 3.93 -19.66
C LYS A 111 19.86 3.84 -19.53
N ILE A 112 19.34 2.79 -18.89
CA ILE A 112 17.91 2.62 -18.63
C ILE A 112 17.37 3.78 -17.77
N CYS A 113 18.06 4.14 -16.68
CA CYS A 113 17.67 5.27 -15.83
C CYS A 113 17.54 6.58 -16.63
N SER A 114 18.52 6.87 -17.51
CA SER A 114 18.52 8.06 -18.36
C SER A 114 17.36 8.09 -19.37
N ILE A 115 17.07 6.96 -20.01
CA ILE A 115 15.94 6.86 -20.94
C ILE A 115 14.60 7.04 -20.20
N LEU A 116 14.46 6.43 -19.02
CA LEU A 116 13.24 6.54 -18.21
C LEU A 116 13.03 7.96 -17.68
N ALA A 117 14.10 8.65 -17.27
CA ALA A 117 14.05 10.06 -16.87
C ALA A 117 13.61 10.94 -18.05
N SER A 118 14.21 10.76 -19.22
CA SER A 118 13.85 11.51 -20.44
C SER A 118 12.41 11.22 -20.89
N ARG A 119 11.89 10.01 -20.63
CA ARG A 119 10.50 9.66 -20.89
C ARG A 119 9.55 10.30 -19.87
N ARG A 120 9.90 10.31 -18.58
CA ARG A 120 9.14 11.00 -17.54
C ARG A 120 9.00 12.47 -17.88
N ASP A 121 10.09 13.13 -18.27
CA ASP A 121 10.08 14.57 -18.55
C ASP A 121 9.19 14.90 -19.76
N ARG A 122 9.24 14.09 -20.84
CA ARG A 122 8.32 14.22 -21.99
C ARG A 122 6.85 13.98 -21.63
N ILE A 123 6.57 13.03 -20.73
CA ILE A 123 5.20 12.77 -20.28
C ILE A 123 4.69 13.94 -19.41
N ALA A 124 5.57 14.60 -18.66
CA ALA A 124 5.21 15.79 -17.88
C ALA A 124 4.87 17.01 -18.76
N GLU A 125 5.29 17.04 -20.03
CA GLU A 125 4.95 18.14 -20.95
C GLU A 125 3.51 18.03 -21.52
N ASP A 126 2.85 16.87 -21.38
CA ASP A 126 1.50 16.56 -21.91
C ASP A 126 0.36 16.77 -20.86
N GLU A 127 0.46 17.85 -20.07
CA GLU A 127 -0.28 18.08 -18.80
C GLU A 127 -1.80 18.35 -18.91
N GLY A 128 -2.33 18.63 -20.11
CA GLY A 128 -3.72 19.12 -20.25
C GLY A 128 -4.84 18.16 -19.78
N ASP A 129 -4.61 16.85 -19.77
CA ASP A 129 -5.57 15.85 -19.26
C ASP A 129 -5.45 15.65 -17.73
N LEU A 130 -4.36 16.11 -17.11
CA LEU A 130 -4.07 15.86 -15.70
C LEU A 130 -4.91 16.72 -14.76
N ASP A 131 -5.04 18.01 -15.06
CA ASP A 131 -5.82 18.95 -14.24
C ASP A 131 -7.28 18.50 -14.12
N ARG A 132 -7.90 18.14 -15.25
CA ARG A 132 -9.27 17.60 -15.28
C ARG A 132 -9.40 16.34 -14.41
N LYS A 133 -8.43 15.41 -14.47
CA LYS A 133 -8.41 14.19 -13.63
C LYS A 133 -8.26 14.51 -12.15
N ILE A 134 -7.48 15.54 -11.80
CA ILE A 134 -7.31 16.00 -10.43
C ILE A 134 -8.61 16.59 -9.91
N GLU A 135 -9.25 17.49 -10.65
CA GLU A 135 -10.55 18.09 -10.31
C GLU A 135 -11.63 17.01 -10.10
N GLU A 136 -11.75 16.07 -11.04
CA GLU A 136 -12.67 14.93 -10.92
C GLU A 136 -12.37 14.08 -9.67
N THR A 137 -11.09 13.90 -9.35
CA THR A 137 -10.67 13.16 -8.15
C THR A 137 -11.07 13.91 -6.88
N ILE A 138 -10.90 15.23 -6.83
CA ILE A 138 -11.31 16.07 -5.70
C ILE A 138 -12.82 15.99 -5.50
N VAL A 139 -13.61 16.12 -6.56
CA VAL A 139 -15.08 15.97 -6.50
C VAL A 139 -15.48 14.60 -5.95
N ASN A 140 -14.84 13.52 -6.43
CA ASN A 140 -15.13 12.18 -5.94
C ASN A 140 -14.66 11.94 -4.50
N CYS A 141 -13.59 12.59 -4.05
CA CYS A 141 -13.16 12.61 -2.65
C CYS A 141 -14.21 13.30 -1.77
N ARG A 142 -14.74 14.46 -2.18
CA ARG A 142 -15.83 15.15 -1.45
C ARG A 142 -17.09 14.28 -1.34
N LYS A 143 -17.46 13.58 -2.42
CA LYS A 143 -18.56 12.59 -2.38
C LYS A 143 -18.26 11.43 -1.43
N ALA A 144 -17.00 10.98 -1.33
CA ALA A 144 -16.59 9.90 -0.42
C ALA A 144 -16.63 10.36 1.04
N HIS A 145 -16.26 11.62 1.28
CA HIS A 145 -16.37 12.28 2.57
C HIS A 145 -17.83 12.30 3.05
N ALA A 146 -18.75 12.74 2.20
CA ALA A 146 -20.18 12.73 2.50
C ALA A 146 -20.71 11.31 2.82
N ALA A 147 -20.22 10.28 2.11
CA ALA A 147 -20.62 8.89 2.37
C ALA A 147 -20.27 8.39 3.79
N LEU A 148 -19.22 8.95 4.44
CA LEU A 148 -18.88 8.60 5.83
C LEU A 148 -19.98 8.99 6.82
N ALA A 149 -20.74 10.05 6.56
CA ALA A 149 -21.84 10.47 7.43
C ALA A 149 -22.95 9.40 7.53
N HIS A 150 -23.08 8.55 6.50
CA HIS A 150 -24.14 7.55 6.41
C HIS A 150 -23.76 6.18 6.98
N VAL A 151 -22.50 5.94 7.34
CA VAL A 151 -22.10 4.68 7.99
C VAL A 151 -22.10 4.83 9.50
N SER A 152 -22.79 3.92 10.19
CA SER A 152 -22.81 3.85 11.66
C SER A 152 -22.60 2.41 12.13
N PHE A 153 -22.12 2.29 13.35
CA PHE A 153 -21.84 1.01 13.97
C PHE A 153 -22.39 0.96 15.39
N HIS A 154 -22.52 -0.25 15.94
CA HIS A 154 -22.79 -0.39 17.36
C HIS A 154 -21.56 0.05 18.18
N ASP A 155 -21.72 1.10 18.98
CA ASP A 155 -20.61 1.79 19.68
C ASP A 155 -20.23 1.19 21.05
N GLY A 156 -21.01 0.23 21.56
CA GLY A 156 -20.65 -0.48 22.80
C GLY A 156 -19.26 -1.12 22.74
N ARG A 157 -18.42 -0.85 23.74
CA ARG A 157 -17.01 -1.26 23.84
C ARG A 157 -16.73 -2.70 23.42
N ARG A 158 -17.51 -3.67 23.93
CA ARG A 158 -17.36 -5.10 23.57
C ARG A 158 -17.65 -5.39 22.10
N LYS A 159 -18.62 -4.70 21.50
CA LYS A 159 -18.94 -4.86 20.07
C LYS A 159 -17.84 -4.24 19.20
N SER A 160 -17.30 -3.08 19.58
CA SER A 160 -16.17 -2.45 18.91
C SER A 160 -14.91 -3.32 18.94
N ALA A 161 -14.55 -3.88 20.10
CA ALA A 161 -13.41 -4.80 20.21
C ALA A 161 -13.58 -6.04 19.31
N ARG A 162 -14.76 -6.66 19.33
CA ARG A 162 -15.08 -7.82 18.47
C ARG A 162 -15.01 -7.50 16.98
N ARG A 163 -15.48 -6.31 16.57
CA ARG A 163 -15.41 -5.84 15.19
C ARG A 163 -13.96 -5.72 14.72
N LEU A 164 -13.13 -5.05 15.52
CA LEU A 164 -11.70 -4.89 15.25
C LEU A 164 -11.01 -6.25 15.14
N ALA A 165 -11.25 -7.15 16.10
CA ALA A 165 -10.70 -8.50 16.09
C ALA A 165 -11.15 -9.32 14.86
N LYS A 166 -12.41 -9.20 14.45
CA LYS A 166 -12.95 -9.88 13.27
C LYS A 166 -12.28 -9.38 11.99
N GLY A 167 -12.15 -8.07 11.81
CA GLY A 167 -11.48 -7.46 10.66
C GLY A 167 -9.99 -7.81 10.59
N TRP A 168 -9.29 -7.69 11.72
CA TRP A 168 -7.89 -8.09 11.86
C TRP A 168 -7.66 -9.55 11.47
N ARG A 169 -8.52 -10.45 11.97
CA ARG A 169 -8.48 -11.89 11.64
C ARG A 169 -8.64 -12.15 10.15
N GLN A 170 -9.50 -11.39 9.46
CA GLN A 170 -9.68 -11.52 8.02
C GLN A 170 -8.42 -11.10 7.25
N THR A 171 -7.77 -10.01 7.65
CA THR A 171 -6.48 -9.58 7.10
C THR A 171 -5.42 -10.66 7.28
N LEU A 172 -5.24 -11.16 8.51
CA LEU A 172 -4.27 -12.22 8.82
C LEU A 172 -4.54 -13.52 8.04
N ARG A 173 -5.80 -13.93 7.90
CA ARG A 173 -6.15 -15.11 7.07
C ARG A 173 -5.82 -14.92 5.60
N ARG A 174 -5.98 -13.71 5.07
CA ARG A 174 -5.61 -13.42 3.69
C ARG A 174 -4.09 -13.46 3.52
N ALA A 175 -3.35 -12.81 4.43
CA ALA A 175 -1.90 -12.84 4.43
C ALA A 175 -1.35 -14.27 4.55
N ALA A 176 -1.92 -15.10 5.43
CA ALA A 176 -1.53 -16.50 5.57
C ALA A 176 -1.76 -17.31 4.29
N ARG A 177 -2.89 -17.13 3.60
CA ARG A 177 -3.16 -17.78 2.31
C ARG A 177 -2.21 -17.30 1.22
N ALA A 178 -1.97 -16.00 1.13
CA ALA A 178 -1.03 -15.44 0.17
C ALA A 178 0.40 -15.95 0.41
N ARG A 179 0.84 -16.02 1.67
CA ARG A 179 2.14 -16.58 2.05
C ARG A 179 2.26 -18.05 1.68
N ALA A 180 1.23 -18.85 1.96
CA ALA A 180 1.22 -20.27 1.56
C ALA A 180 1.31 -20.44 0.04
N ALA A 181 0.58 -19.62 -0.72
CA ALA A 181 0.67 -19.63 -2.18
C ALA A 181 2.08 -19.24 -2.69
N CYS A 182 2.69 -18.20 -2.11
CA CYS A 182 4.06 -17.78 -2.45
C CYS A 182 5.11 -18.84 -2.09
N ALA A 183 4.90 -19.62 -1.03
CA ALA A 183 5.82 -20.68 -0.64
C ALA A 183 5.69 -21.93 -1.53
N ALA A 184 4.53 -22.14 -2.14
CA ALA A 184 4.23 -23.31 -2.97
C ALA A 184 4.50 -23.10 -4.47
N SER A 185 4.89 -21.91 -4.90
CA SER A 185 5.08 -21.57 -6.32
C SER A 185 6.23 -20.58 -6.51
N SER A 186 6.91 -20.68 -7.65
CA SER A 186 7.92 -19.71 -8.08
C SER A 186 7.32 -18.45 -8.73
N ASP A 187 6.00 -18.44 -8.97
CA ASP A 187 5.30 -17.33 -9.60
C ASP A 187 5.35 -16.06 -8.73
N THR A 188 6.01 -15.04 -9.26
CA THR A 188 6.23 -13.77 -8.56
C THR A 188 4.98 -12.90 -8.51
N THR A 189 3.99 -13.14 -9.38
CA THR A 189 2.72 -12.42 -9.33
C THR A 189 1.96 -12.69 -8.02
N LEU A 190 2.18 -13.84 -7.39
CA LEU A 190 1.57 -14.21 -6.11
C LEU A 190 2.03 -13.31 -4.95
N PHE A 191 3.23 -12.74 -5.03
CA PHE A 191 3.76 -11.82 -4.02
C PHE A 191 3.00 -10.49 -3.98
N HIS A 192 2.24 -10.14 -5.03
CA HIS A 192 1.37 -8.97 -5.02
C HIS A 192 0.27 -9.06 -3.96
N ASP A 193 -0.29 -10.25 -3.73
CA ASP A 193 -1.33 -10.44 -2.73
C ASP A 193 -0.76 -10.49 -1.31
N LEU A 194 0.46 -11.03 -1.15
CA LEU A 194 1.19 -10.95 0.11
C LEU A 194 1.52 -9.49 0.46
N ARG A 195 1.95 -8.69 -0.53
CA ARG A 195 2.19 -7.24 -0.38
C ARG A 195 0.93 -6.50 0.06
N LYS A 196 -0.22 -6.75 -0.56
CA LYS A 196 -1.49 -6.16 -0.15
C LYS A 196 -1.83 -6.53 1.30
N GLY A 197 -1.64 -7.81 1.68
CA GLY A 197 -1.87 -8.28 3.05
C GLY A 197 -0.96 -7.61 4.08
N ALA A 198 0.34 -7.50 3.79
CA ALA A 198 1.32 -6.82 4.64
C ALA A 198 1.05 -5.32 4.78
N GLN A 199 0.67 -4.65 3.68
CA GLN A 199 0.27 -3.25 3.71
C GLN A 199 -0.98 -3.04 4.57
N ASP A 200 -2.00 -3.88 4.42
CA ASP A 200 -3.21 -3.83 5.24
C ASP A 200 -2.86 -3.98 6.73
N TYR A 201 -2.06 -5.00 7.06
CA TYR A 201 -1.61 -5.27 8.42
C TYR A 201 -0.83 -4.08 9.02
N ARG A 202 0.14 -3.53 8.29
CA ARG A 202 0.90 -2.34 8.70
C ARG A 202 0.02 -1.13 8.99
N MET A 203 -1.02 -0.91 8.18
CA MET A 203 -1.97 0.18 8.40
C MET A 203 -2.88 -0.10 9.60
N GLN A 204 -3.31 -1.34 9.79
CA GLN A 204 -4.11 -1.73 10.97
C GLN A 204 -3.31 -1.61 12.27
N LEU A 205 -2.03 -1.96 12.28
CA LEU A 205 -1.10 -1.70 13.40
C LEU A 205 -1.01 -0.21 13.72
N SER A 206 -1.02 0.64 12.71
CA SER A 206 -1.02 2.11 12.89
C SER A 206 -2.36 2.58 13.50
N LEU A 207 -3.48 2.06 12.97
CA LEU A 207 -4.82 2.38 13.46
C LEU A 207 -5.03 1.97 14.92
N LEU A 208 -4.52 0.81 15.33
CA LEU A 208 -4.80 0.24 16.66
C LEU A 208 -3.66 0.47 17.66
N ARG A 209 -2.76 1.40 17.36
CA ARG A 209 -1.58 1.67 18.18
C ARG A 209 -1.91 2.02 19.63
N GLU A 210 -3.05 2.69 19.87
CA GLU A 210 -3.48 3.12 21.21
C GLU A 210 -3.89 1.93 22.11
N ALA A 211 -4.07 0.72 21.54
CA ALA A 211 -4.37 -0.48 22.32
C ALA A 211 -3.14 -0.99 23.10
N TRP A 212 -1.95 -0.85 22.52
CA TRP A 212 -0.66 -1.15 23.13
C TRP A 212 0.47 -0.47 22.32
N PRO A 213 0.86 0.76 22.68
CA PRO A 213 1.75 1.57 21.84
C PRO A 213 3.10 0.91 21.50
N SER A 214 3.79 0.32 22.48
CA SER A 214 5.11 -0.29 22.26
C SER A 214 5.04 -1.55 21.39
N ALA A 215 4.11 -2.47 21.68
CA ALA A 215 3.94 -3.70 20.90
C ALA A 215 3.51 -3.41 19.44
N MET A 216 2.57 -2.46 19.25
CA MET A 216 2.11 -2.09 17.91
C MET A 216 3.20 -1.38 17.11
N ARG A 217 4.05 -0.57 17.76
CA ARG A 217 5.22 0.04 17.13
C ARG A 217 6.22 -1.01 16.67
N ALA A 218 6.59 -1.96 17.53
CA ALA A 218 7.53 -3.03 17.19
C ALA A 218 7.04 -3.86 15.98
N LYS A 219 5.80 -4.37 16.03
CA LYS A 219 5.19 -5.10 14.92
C LYS A 219 5.09 -4.26 13.63
N ARG A 220 4.84 -2.95 13.76
CA ARG A 220 4.77 -2.05 12.61
C ARG A 220 6.14 -1.87 11.95
N THR A 221 7.22 -1.84 12.71
CA THR A 221 8.58 -1.80 12.15
C THR A 221 8.85 -3.04 11.30
N GLU A 222 8.63 -4.24 11.85
CA GLU A 222 8.80 -5.51 11.13
C GLU A 222 7.91 -5.59 9.87
N ALA A 223 6.63 -5.20 9.99
CA ALA A 223 5.71 -5.15 8.86
C ALA A 223 6.11 -4.10 7.81
N SER A 224 6.81 -3.03 8.20
CA SER A 224 7.32 -2.02 7.26
C SER A 224 8.45 -2.60 6.42
N GLU A 225 9.41 -3.24 7.06
CA GLU A 225 10.52 -3.90 6.37
C GLU A 225 10.03 -4.97 5.38
N LEU A 226 9.02 -5.77 5.77
CA LEU A 226 8.38 -6.71 4.86
C LEU A 226 7.71 -6.01 3.66
N VAL A 227 7.00 -4.91 3.88
CA VAL A 227 6.35 -4.15 2.80
C VAL A 227 7.36 -3.56 1.84
N ASP A 228 8.53 -3.16 2.33
CA ASP A 228 9.61 -2.57 1.54
C ASP A 228 10.27 -3.62 0.64
N VAL A 229 10.62 -4.79 1.20
CA VAL A 229 11.13 -5.94 0.40
C VAL A 229 10.12 -6.38 -0.66
N LEU A 230 8.84 -6.52 -0.29
CA LEU A 230 7.77 -6.82 -1.25
C LEU A 230 7.54 -5.71 -2.27
N GLY A 231 7.90 -4.46 -1.93
CA GLY A 231 7.94 -3.34 -2.86
C GLY A 231 8.96 -3.53 -3.95
N HIS A 232 10.19 -3.83 -3.58
CA HIS A 232 11.26 -4.09 -4.52
C HIS A 232 10.92 -5.22 -5.51
N LEU A 233 10.26 -6.30 -5.07
CA LEU A 233 9.76 -7.36 -5.98
C LEU A 233 8.76 -6.84 -7.02
N ASN A 234 7.79 -6.04 -6.59
CA ASN A 234 6.80 -5.44 -7.48
C ASN A 234 7.44 -4.44 -8.45
N ASP A 235 8.44 -3.72 -7.97
CA ASP A 235 9.16 -2.69 -8.70
C ASP A 235 10.02 -3.29 -9.82
N ILE A 236 10.68 -4.43 -9.53
CA ILE A 236 11.37 -5.26 -10.52
C ILE A 236 10.40 -5.78 -11.59
N ALA A 237 9.25 -6.33 -11.18
CA ALA A 237 8.24 -6.84 -12.11
C ALA A 237 7.73 -5.75 -13.07
N ALA A 238 7.54 -4.52 -12.57
CA ALA A 238 7.14 -3.39 -13.40
C ALA A 238 8.23 -2.99 -14.41
N LEU A 239 9.50 -2.98 -14.01
CA LEU A 239 10.60 -2.70 -14.94
C LEU A 239 10.74 -3.80 -16.00
N MET A 240 10.59 -5.06 -15.61
CA MET A 240 10.64 -6.19 -16.52
C MET A 240 9.54 -6.13 -17.59
N SER A 241 8.30 -5.86 -17.17
CA SER A 241 7.18 -5.63 -18.10
C SER A 241 7.51 -4.55 -19.12
N LEU A 242 8.14 -3.46 -18.68
CA LEU A 242 8.51 -2.37 -19.59
C LEU A 242 9.61 -2.77 -20.58
N VAL A 243 10.64 -3.49 -20.13
CA VAL A 243 11.72 -3.96 -21.01
C VAL A 243 11.19 -4.95 -22.04
N ASP A 244 10.20 -5.77 -21.67
CA ASP A 244 9.55 -6.70 -22.60
C ASP A 244 8.66 -5.98 -23.63
N GLU A 245 7.91 -4.95 -23.20
CA GLU A 245 7.14 -4.08 -24.11
C GLU A 245 8.03 -3.23 -25.03
N ARG A 246 9.24 -2.89 -24.58
CA ARG A 246 10.19 -2.00 -25.26
C ARG A 246 11.61 -2.57 -25.23
N PRO A 247 11.90 -3.59 -26.06
CA PRO A 247 13.21 -4.24 -26.11
C PRO A 247 14.37 -3.29 -26.43
N ASP A 248 14.08 -2.20 -27.14
CA ASP A 248 15.03 -1.15 -27.50
C ASP A 248 15.66 -0.46 -26.28
N LEU A 249 14.98 -0.47 -25.13
CA LEU A 249 15.47 0.13 -23.88
C LEU A 249 16.70 -0.59 -23.32
N ALA A 250 16.74 -1.92 -23.43
CA ALA A 250 17.83 -2.74 -22.91
C ALA A 250 18.94 -2.95 -23.95
N GLY A 251 18.62 -2.90 -25.25
CA GLY A 251 19.58 -3.10 -26.34
C GLY A 251 20.43 -4.37 -26.14
N ASN A 252 21.74 -4.27 -26.40
CA ASN A 252 22.69 -5.38 -26.25
C ASN A 252 22.91 -5.83 -24.80
N SER A 253 22.43 -5.06 -23.81
CA SER A 253 22.59 -5.37 -22.38
C SER A 253 21.42 -6.17 -21.80
N ARG A 254 20.44 -6.58 -22.64
CA ARG A 254 19.23 -7.29 -22.20
C ARG A 254 19.56 -8.56 -21.41
N GLU A 255 20.46 -9.41 -21.91
CA GLU A 255 20.78 -10.68 -21.24
C GLU A 255 21.41 -10.45 -19.85
N HIS A 256 22.32 -9.48 -19.74
CA HIS A 256 22.94 -9.10 -18.47
C HIS A 256 21.93 -8.53 -17.47
N LEU A 257 20.98 -7.71 -17.96
CA LEU A 257 19.88 -7.20 -17.15
C LEU A 257 18.98 -8.33 -16.64
N LEU A 258 18.59 -9.26 -17.52
CA LEU A 258 17.74 -10.40 -17.18
C LEU A 258 18.38 -11.30 -16.12
N SER A 259 19.67 -11.58 -16.25
CA SER A 259 20.43 -12.40 -15.29
C SER A 259 20.49 -11.74 -13.90
N ASN A 260 20.82 -10.44 -13.83
CA ASN A 260 20.83 -9.68 -12.57
C ASN A 260 19.45 -9.66 -11.91
N VAL A 261 18.41 -9.37 -12.71
CA VAL A 261 17.03 -9.31 -12.22
C VAL A 261 16.59 -10.66 -11.65
N ALA A 262 16.88 -11.77 -12.33
CA ALA A 262 16.51 -13.10 -11.86
C ALA A 262 17.16 -13.43 -10.51
N ALA A 263 18.47 -13.22 -10.38
CA ALA A 263 19.20 -13.44 -9.12
C ALA A 263 18.65 -12.56 -7.99
N ARG A 264 18.41 -11.27 -8.26
CA ARG A 264 17.90 -10.34 -7.25
C ARG A 264 16.46 -10.65 -6.84
N GLN A 265 15.61 -11.02 -7.79
CA GLN A 265 14.24 -11.44 -7.54
C GLN A 265 14.23 -12.69 -6.63
N ASP A 266 15.10 -13.65 -6.88
CA ASP A 266 15.25 -14.85 -6.06
C ASP A 266 15.65 -14.56 -4.61
N GLU A 267 16.62 -13.67 -4.41
CA GLU A 267 17.01 -13.19 -3.08
C GLU A 267 15.84 -12.53 -2.35
N LEU A 268 15.18 -11.57 -3.01
CA LEU A 268 14.07 -10.83 -2.43
C LEU A 268 12.87 -11.72 -2.13
N ARG A 269 12.61 -12.76 -2.94
CA ARG A 269 11.55 -13.77 -2.67
C ARG A 269 11.85 -14.53 -1.38
N ARG A 270 13.08 -15.03 -1.21
CA ARG A 270 13.50 -15.74 0.01
C ARG A 270 13.42 -14.82 1.24
N GLU A 271 13.91 -13.59 1.11
CA GLU A 271 13.84 -12.60 2.19
C GLU A 271 12.39 -12.26 2.56
N ALA A 272 11.53 -12.02 1.57
CA ALA A 272 10.12 -11.70 1.78
C ALA A 272 9.39 -12.83 2.52
N LEU A 273 9.63 -14.10 2.16
CA LEU A 273 9.04 -15.25 2.85
C LEU A 273 9.51 -15.35 4.30
N LYS A 274 10.83 -15.24 4.54
CA LYS A 274 11.41 -15.25 5.89
C LYS A 274 10.84 -14.14 6.77
N ARG A 275 10.74 -12.92 6.23
CA ARG A 275 10.13 -11.78 6.95
C ARG A 275 8.63 -11.96 7.17
N ALA A 276 7.91 -12.53 6.20
CA ALA A 276 6.49 -12.82 6.34
C ALA A 276 6.22 -13.87 7.43
N ASP A 277 7.11 -14.85 7.61
CA ASP A 277 7.02 -15.81 8.73
C ASP A 277 7.16 -15.12 10.09
N ALA A 278 8.09 -14.16 10.22
CA ALA A 278 8.26 -13.39 11.44
C ALA A 278 7.07 -12.46 11.71
N VAL A 279 6.65 -11.67 10.70
CA VAL A 279 5.53 -10.71 10.82
C VAL A 279 4.20 -11.41 11.12
N PHE A 280 3.95 -12.57 10.51
CA PHE A 280 2.72 -13.35 10.66
C PHE A 280 2.91 -14.62 11.50
N LEU A 281 3.75 -14.53 12.54
CA LEU A 281 4.11 -15.66 13.41
C LEU A 281 2.89 -16.28 14.12
N ASP A 282 2.02 -15.45 14.68
CA ASP A 282 0.86 -15.93 15.42
C ASP A 282 -0.28 -16.37 14.49
N ARG A 283 -0.94 -17.47 14.87
CA ARG A 283 -2.15 -17.92 14.16
C ARG A 283 -3.20 -16.80 14.15
N PRO A 284 -3.93 -16.56 13.03
CA PRO A 284 -4.91 -15.47 12.92
C PRO A 284 -5.94 -15.40 14.05
N ARG A 285 -6.37 -16.57 14.57
CA ARG A 285 -7.32 -16.65 15.69
C ARG A 285 -6.70 -16.18 17.02
N ARG A 286 -5.42 -16.51 17.28
CA ARG A 286 -4.73 -16.15 18.53
C ARG A 286 -4.47 -14.65 18.56
N GLU A 287 -3.82 -14.10 17.54
CA GLU A 287 -3.48 -12.67 17.53
C GLU A 287 -4.71 -11.77 17.57
N SER A 288 -5.76 -12.09 16.81
CA SER A 288 -7.01 -11.31 16.88
C SER A 288 -7.72 -11.37 18.23
N ARG A 289 -7.61 -12.49 18.96
CA ARG A 289 -8.14 -12.59 20.33
C ARG A 289 -7.31 -11.75 21.30
N THR A 290 -5.99 -11.78 21.17
CA THR A 290 -5.10 -10.89 21.95
C THR A 290 -5.46 -9.44 21.70
N LEU A 291 -5.61 -9.02 20.45
CA LEU A 291 -6.05 -7.67 20.09
C LEU A 291 -7.39 -7.30 20.73
N GLU A 292 -8.38 -8.19 20.71
CA GLU A 292 -9.68 -7.96 21.34
C GLU A 292 -9.54 -7.64 22.83
N LEU A 293 -8.72 -8.42 23.55
CA LEU A 293 -8.47 -8.24 24.98
C LEU A 293 -7.73 -6.94 25.26
N LEU A 294 -6.70 -6.61 24.47
CA LEU A 294 -5.96 -5.37 24.60
C LEU A 294 -6.85 -4.14 24.36
N TRP A 295 -7.72 -4.21 23.36
CA TRP A 295 -8.66 -3.12 23.09
C TRP A 295 -9.66 -2.92 24.23
N LEU A 296 -10.13 -4.02 24.84
CA LEU A 296 -11.00 -3.96 26.01
C LEU A 296 -10.31 -3.38 27.23
N GLU A 297 -9.02 -3.70 27.43
CA GLU A 297 -8.22 -3.18 28.54
C GLU A 297 -7.93 -1.70 28.38
N ALA A 298 -7.48 -1.27 27.20
CA ALA A 298 -7.17 0.13 26.92
C ALA A 298 -8.41 1.05 26.98
N GLY A 299 -9.60 0.48 26.77
CA GLY A 299 -10.90 1.15 26.91
C GLY A 299 -11.52 1.03 28.31
N ARG A 300 -10.76 0.64 29.35
CA ARG A 300 -11.16 0.81 30.75
C ARG A 300 -10.86 2.24 31.20
#